data_AF-A0A367R3F3-F1
#
_entry.id   AF-A0A367R3F3-F1
#
_cell.length_a   1.000
_cell.length_b   1.000
_cell.length_c   1.000
_cell.angle_alpha   90.00
_cell.angle_beta   90.00
_cell.angle_gamma   90.00
#
_symmetry.space_group_name_H-M   'P 1'
#
loop_
_entity.id
_entity.type
_entity.pdbx_description
1 polymer ?
#
loop_
_entity_poly.entity_id
_entity_poly.type
_entity_poly.pdbx_seq_one_letter_code
_entity_poly.pdbx_strand_id
1 'polypeptide(L)'
;MSRIKRWINMHKKEFNPDGTLKNEARIEMLSSGMIPEAIDDYARRLKIKYDEWKHLDETDPESWTVYTAYDFFTAEEKRQFNPDGSLNPKYVQEALDKGISEGWLEEMEQRKKFEVDNYNRVSAKHAEQGINFGAWLMEGKIGNSRTYVQRRQQMEQDLRNFEDVDSLPFDKDTAY
;
A
#
# COMPACT_ATOMS: atom_id res chain seq x y z
N MET A 1 10.47 8.92 -5.48
CA MET A 1 10.33 9.57 -4.15
C MET A 1 9.17 8.95 -3.37
N SER A 2 9.14 7.63 -3.22
CA SER A 2 8.07 6.96 -2.48
C SER A 2 8.25 7.14 -0.97
N ARG A 3 9.50 7.11 -0.48
CA ARG A 3 9.83 7.25 0.95
C ARG A 3 9.48 8.64 1.47
N ILE A 4 9.92 9.70 0.79
CA ILE A 4 9.59 11.08 1.21
C ILE A 4 8.07 11.28 1.18
N LYS A 5 7.38 10.80 0.12
CA LYS A 5 5.93 10.93 0.00
C LYS A 5 5.20 10.24 1.15
N ARG A 6 5.68 9.06 1.55
CA ARG A 6 5.22 8.33 2.72
C ARG A 6 5.42 9.12 4.02
N TRP A 7 6.64 9.61 4.25
CA TRP A 7 6.99 10.42 5.42
C TRP A 7 6.12 11.69 5.53
N ILE A 8 5.97 12.42 4.43
CA ILE A 8 5.14 13.64 4.40
C ILE A 8 3.70 13.29 4.74
N ASN A 9 3.14 12.22 4.18
CA ASN A 9 1.76 11.84 4.48
C ASN A 9 1.54 11.46 5.95
N MET A 10 2.54 10.84 6.59
CA MET A 10 2.52 10.52 8.02
C MET A 10 2.60 11.79 8.89
N HIS A 11 3.49 12.72 8.55
CA HIS A 11 3.81 13.88 9.37
C HIS A 11 3.11 15.19 8.94
N LYS A 12 2.24 15.15 7.91
CA LYS A 12 1.64 16.34 7.28
C LYS A 12 0.90 17.28 8.22
N LYS A 13 0.47 16.82 9.40
CA LYS A 13 -0.16 17.68 10.41
C LYS A 13 0.87 18.61 11.03
N GLU A 14 2.01 18.05 11.42
CA GLU A 14 3.04 18.71 12.23
C GLU A 14 4.17 19.32 11.39
N PHE A 15 4.48 18.75 10.22
CA PHE A 15 5.64 19.11 9.43
C PHE A 15 5.28 19.66 8.05
N ASN A 16 6.12 20.56 7.57
CA ASN A 16 6.11 21.09 6.22
C ASN A 16 6.67 20.06 5.22
N PRO A 17 6.37 20.21 3.92
CA PRO A 17 6.91 19.33 2.87
C PRO A 17 8.45 19.27 2.80
N ASP A 18 9.14 20.26 3.36
CA ASP A 18 10.61 20.32 3.45
C ASP A 18 11.19 19.63 4.69
N GLY A 19 10.34 19.02 5.52
CA GLY A 19 10.71 18.32 6.75
C GLY A 19 10.89 19.23 7.97
N THR A 20 10.57 20.53 7.88
CA THR A 20 10.61 21.45 9.03
C THR A 20 9.32 21.39 9.86
N LEU A 21 9.42 21.58 11.18
CA LEU A 21 8.26 21.63 12.06
C LEU A 21 7.45 22.91 11.80
N LYS A 22 6.12 22.78 11.72
CA LYS A 22 5.21 23.92 11.58
C LYS A 22 5.14 24.73 12.87
N ASN A 23 4.95 26.03 12.72
CA ASN A 23 4.80 26.94 13.86
C ASN A 23 3.54 26.61 14.67
N GLU A 24 2.44 26.24 14.01
CA GLU A 24 1.18 25.89 14.66
C GLU A 24 1.34 24.65 15.53
N ALA A 25 2.00 23.61 15.01
CA ALA A 25 2.31 22.39 15.75
C ALA A 25 3.22 22.65 16.95
N ARG A 26 4.21 23.55 16.80
CA ARG A 26 5.06 24.00 17.90
C ARG A 26 4.25 24.66 19.01
N ILE A 27 3.31 25.55 18.67
CA ILE A 27 2.43 26.22 19.63
C ILE A 27 1.53 25.20 20.37
N GLU A 28 0.99 24.22 19.65
CA GLU A 28 0.15 23.15 20.22
C GLU A 28 0.93 22.27 21.21
N MET A 29 2.17 21.88 20.86
CA MET A 29 3.06 21.10 21.74
C MET A 29 3.44 21.86 23.01
N LEU A 30 3.76 23.16 22.90
CA LEU A 30 4.01 24.03 24.06
C LEU A 30 2.76 24.14 24.95
N SER A 31 1.59 24.31 24.35
CA SER A 31 0.31 24.41 25.08
C SER A 31 -0.06 23.11 25.79
N SER A 32 0.41 21.97 25.27
CA SER A 32 0.28 20.65 25.88
C SER A 32 1.32 20.37 26.98
N GLY A 33 2.18 21.34 27.29
CA GLY A 33 3.15 21.28 28.39
C GLY A 33 4.51 20.68 28.00
N MET A 34 4.83 20.50 26.72
CA MET A 34 6.19 20.14 26.31
C MET A 34 7.13 21.32 26.49
N ILE A 35 8.34 21.05 26.98
CA ILE A 35 9.40 22.05 27.09
C ILE A 35 10.00 22.37 25.71
N PRO A 36 10.42 23.61 25.44
CA PRO A 36 10.98 24.02 24.15
C PRO A 36 12.11 23.11 23.64
N GLU A 37 13.02 22.70 24.53
CA GLU A 37 14.18 21.87 24.19
C GLU A 37 13.76 20.47 23.70
N ALA A 38 12.68 19.92 24.26
CA ALA A 38 12.15 18.62 23.84
C ALA A 38 11.50 18.71 22.46
N ILE A 39 10.83 19.83 22.16
CA ILE A 39 10.23 20.08 20.84
C ILE A 39 11.34 20.24 19.79
N ASP A 40 12.40 20.98 20.11
CA ASP A 40 13.53 21.16 19.21
C ASP A 40 14.29 19.84 18.96
N ASP A 41 14.49 19.02 19.99
CA ASP A 41 15.07 17.69 19.82
C ASP A 41 14.20 16.79 18.94
N TYR A 42 12.88 16.77 19.18
CA TYR A 42 11.92 16.03 18.37
C TYR A 42 11.95 16.45 16.89
N ALA A 43 11.85 17.75 16.63
CA ALA A 43 11.87 18.30 15.27
C ALA A 43 13.18 17.96 14.56
N ARG A 44 14.32 18.10 15.26
CA ARG A 44 15.65 17.77 14.71
C ARG A 44 15.77 16.29 14.36
N ARG A 45 15.34 15.37 15.24
CA ARG A 45 15.41 13.92 14.97
C ARG A 45 14.59 13.53 13.75
N LEU A 46 13.39 14.09 13.61
CA LEU A 46 12.54 13.82 12.45
C LEU A 46 13.06 14.46 11.16
N LYS A 47 13.67 15.66 11.24
CA LYS A 47 14.33 16.30 10.10
C LYS A 47 15.52 15.47 9.59
N ILE A 48 16.34 14.94 10.49
CA ILE A 48 17.45 14.03 10.11
C ILE A 48 16.92 12.81 9.34
N LYS A 49 15.84 12.18 9.82
CA LYS A 49 15.21 11.06 9.11
C LYS A 49 14.67 11.47 7.75
N TYR A 50 14.02 12.63 7.66
CA TYR A 50 13.54 13.17 6.39
C TYR A 50 14.69 13.34 5.39
N ASP A 51 15.81 13.93 5.82
CA ASP A 51 16.96 14.19 4.95
C ASP A 51 17.65 12.89 4.51
N GLU A 52 17.74 11.90 5.40
CA GLU A 52 18.21 10.55 5.07
C GLU A 52 17.31 9.88 4.02
N TRP A 53 15.99 9.92 4.22
CA TRP A 53 15.03 9.33 3.29
C TRP A 53 15.04 10.04 1.94
N LYS A 54 15.23 11.35 1.96
CA LYS A 54 15.41 12.15 0.75
C LYS A 54 16.67 11.75 0.00
N HIS A 55 17.78 11.62 0.71
CA HIS A 55 19.02 11.16 0.12
C HIS A 55 18.88 9.76 -0.49
N LEU A 56 18.21 8.83 0.20
CA LEU A 56 17.93 7.49 -0.34
C LEU A 56 17.01 7.55 -1.57
N ASP A 57 15.97 8.37 -1.57
CA ASP A 57 15.11 8.52 -2.75
C ASP A 57 15.85 9.11 -3.97
N GLU A 58 16.91 9.88 -3.75
CA GLU A 58 17.77 10.48 -4.78
C GLU A 58 18.89 9.53 -5.25
N THR A 59 19.44 8.70 -4.36
CA THR A 59 20.61 7.85 -4.64
C THR A 59 20.29 6.38 -4.87
N ASP A 60 19.25 5.86 -4.21
CA ASP A 60 18.76 4.49 -4.28
C ASP A 60 17.22 4.47 -4.30
N PRO A 61 16.61 4.93 -5.40
CA PRO A 61 15.17 5.05 -5.49
C PRO A 61 14.50 3.69 -5.35
N GLU A 62 13.48 3.64 -4.50
CA GLU A 62 12.66 2.45 -4.31
C GLU A 62 12.03 2.00 -5.64
N SER A 63 12.15 0.71 -5.96
CA SER A 63 11.55 0.15 -7.18
C SER A 63 10.03 0.26 -7.14
N TRP A 64 9.42 0.77 -8.20
CA TRP A 64 7.97 0.92 -8.31
C TRP A 64 7.40 -0.01 -9.39
N THR A 65 7.27 -1.30 -9.07
CA THR A 65 6.65 -2.28 -9.97
C THR A 65 5.16 -1.98 -10.13
N VAL A 66 4.69 -1.84 -11.36
CA VAL A 66 3.28 -1.61 -11.66
C VAL A 66 2.56 -2.95 -11.71
N TYR A 67 1.62 -3.15 -10.80
CA TYR A 67 0.70 -4.28 -10.83
C TYR A 67 -0.70 -3.80 -11.20
N THR A 68 -1.44 -4.69 -11.85
CA THR A 68 -2.83 -4.54 -12.26
C THR A 68 -3.70 -5.53 -11.49
N ALA A 69 -5.01 -5.31 -11.48
CA ALA A 69 -5.95 -6.29 -10.91
C ALA A 69 -5.75 -7.70 -11.53
N TYR A 70 -5.45 -7.74 -12.83
CA TYR A 70 -5.24 -8.96 -13.60
C TYR A 70 -4.04 -9.80 -13.12
N ASP A 71 -3.02 -9.18 -12.53
CA ASP A 71 -1.89 -9.91 -11.94
C ASP A 71 -2.32 -10.78 -10.76
N PHE A 72 -3.45 -10.45 -10.12
CA PHE A 72 -3.99 -11.16 -8.99
C PHE A 72 -5.05 -12.20 -9.35
N PHE A 73 -5.51 -12.23 -10.60
CA PHE A 73 -6.49 -13.19 -11.07
C PHE A 73 -5.93 -14.62 -11.00
N THR A 74 -6.77 -15.56 -10.60
CA THR A 74 -6.50 -16.99 -10.68
C THR A 74 -6.40 -17.44 -12.15
N ALA A 75 -5.81 -18.62 -12.37
CA ALA A 75 -5.73 -19.18 -13.72
C ALA A 75 -7.11 -19.38 -14.37
N GLU A 76 -8.12 -19.69 -13.56
CA GLU A 76 -9.49 -19.86 -14.03
C GLU A 76 -10.13 -18.51 -14.37
N GLU A 77 -9.97 -17.49 -13.53
CA GLU A 77 -10.45 -16.14 -13.84
C GLU A 77 -9.79 -15.57 -15.10
N LYS A 78 -8.52 -15.87 -15.36
CA LYS A 78 -7.84 -15.46 -16.61
C LYS A 78 -8.39 -16.13 -17.86
N ARG A 79 -9.07 -17.26 -17.73
CA ARG A 79 -9.81 -17.90 -18.85
C ARG A 79 -11.17 -17.24 -19.07
N GLN A 80 -11.82 -16.86 -17.97
CA GLN A 80 -13.19 -16.33 -17.98
C GLN A 80 -13.24 -14.84 -18.31
N PHE A 81 -12.25 -14.06 -17.88
CA PHE A 81 -12.28 -12.60 -17.93
C PHE A 81 -11.07 -12.01 -18.66
N ASN A 82 -11.30 -10.84 -19.24
CA ASN A 82 -10.27 -9.93 -19.73
C ASN A 82 -9.70 -9.08 -18.58
N PRO A 83 -8.57 -8.37 -18.78
CA PRO A 83 -7.96 -7.54 -17.75
C PRO A 83 -8.83 -6.41 -17.19
N ASP A 84 -9.81 -5.93 -17.97
CA ASP A 84 -10.79 -4.91 -17.56
C ASP A 84 -11.99 -5.48 -16.79
N GLY A 85 -12.01 -6.80 -16.58
CA GLY A 85 -13.10 -7.52 -15.92
C GLY A 85 -14.27 -7.87 -16.83
N SER A 86 -14.22 -7.56 -18.14
CA SER A 86 -15.22 -8.03 -19.09
C SER A 86 -15.11 -9.55 -19.28
N LEU A 87 -16.21 -10.22 -19.66
CA LEU A 87 -16.12 -11.64 -19.99
C LEU A 87 -15.39 -11.86 -21.32
N ASN A 88 -14.64 -12.96 -21.37
CA ASN A 88 -14.04 -13.45 -22.60
C ASN A 88 -15.14 -14.02 -23.51
N PRO A 89 -15.28 -13.55 -24.76
CA PRO A 89 -16.31 -14.05 -25.67
C PRO A 89 -16.29 -15.58 -25.88
N LYS A 90 -15.10 -16.20 -25.83
CA LYS A 90 -14.98 -17.67 -25.93
C LYS A 90 -15.63 -18.35 -24.74
N TYR A 91 -15.38 -17.85 -23.53
CA TYR A 91 -15.99 -18.38 -22.31
C TYR A 91 -17.50 -18.18 -22.31
N VAL A 92 -17.99 -17.01 -22.76
CA VAL A 92 -19.44 -16.73 -22.88
C VAL A 92 -20.11 -17.79 -23.75
N GLN A 93 -19.55 -18.09 -24.93
CA GLN A 93 -20.09 -19.09 -25.83
C GLN A 93 -20.11 -20.49 -25.19
N GLU A 94 -18.99 -20.92 -24.59
CA GLU A 94 -18.92 -22.21 -23.89
C GLU A 94 -19.88 -22.32 -22.71
N ALA A 95 -20.12 -21.23 -22.00
CA ALA A 95 -21.01 -21.17 -20.85
C ALA A 95 -22.49 -21.28 -21.27
N LEU A 96 -22.87 -20.57 -22.34
CA LEU A 96 -24.22 -20.65 -22.91
C LEU A 96 -24.51 -22.06 -23.44
N ASP A 97 -23.55 -22.69 -24.11
CA ASP A 97 -23.66 -24.07 -24.60
C ASP A 97 -23.85 -25.09 -23.46
N LYS A 98 -23.34 -24.76 -22.26
CA LYS A 98 -23.51 -25.56 -21.03
C LYS A 98 -24.81 -25.23 -20.28
N GLY A 99 -25.65 -24.35 -20.81
CA GLY A 99 -26.94 -23.97 -20.23
C GLY A 99 -26.85 -22.93 -19.11
N ILE A 100 -25.74 -22.21 -18.99
CA ILE A 100 -25.66 -21.04 -18.08
C ILE A 100 -26.50 -19.92 -18.67
N SER A 101 -27.28 -19.23 -17.84
CA SER A 101 -28.13 -18.13 -18.30
C SER A 101 -27.34 -16.87 -18.64
N GLU A 102 -27.78 -16.13 -19.66
CA GLU A 102 -27.20 -14.83 -20.01
C GLU A 102 -27.19 -13.87 -18.83
N GLY A 103 -28.30 -13.78 -18.08
CA GLY A 103 -28.37 -12.91 -16.89
C GLY A 103 -27.36 -13.27 -15.80
N TRP A 104 -27.00 -14.55 -15.64
CA TRP A 104 -25.93 -14.94 -14.72
C TRP A 104 -24.55 -14.49 -15.22
N LEU A 105 -24.30 -14.59 -16.52
CA LEU A 105 -23.07 -14.11 -17.14
C LEU A 105 -22.94 -12.58 -17.02
N GLU A 106 -24.03 -11.85 -17.25
CA GLU A 106 -24.06 -10.39 -17.06
C GLU A 106 -23.76 -10.00 -15.61
N GLU A 107 -24.39 -10.66 -14.63
CA GLU A 107 -24.12 -10.38 -13.22
C GLU A 107 -22.66 -10.71 -12.86
N MET A 108 -22.14 -11.82 -13.37
CA MET A 108 -20.75 -12.24 -13.16
C MET A 108 -19.76 -11.22 -13.73
N GLU A 109 -20.01 -10.71 -14.94
CA GLU A 109 -19.21 -9.65 -15.55
C GLU A 109 -19.24 -8.36 -14.73
N GLN A 110 -20.43 -7.92 -14.32
CA GLN A 110 -20.59 -6.70 -13.52
C GLN A 110 -19.79 -6.80 -12.23
N ARG A 111 -19.94 -7.91 -11.49
CA ARG A 111 -19.19 -8.15 -10.25
C ARG A 111 -17.68 -8.07 -10.46
N LYS A 112 -17.16 -8.65 -11.55
CA LYS A 112 -15.73 -8.63 -11.82
C LYS A 112 -15.23 -7.24 -12.23
N LYS A 113 -16.00 -6.50 -13.03
CA LYS A 113 -15.70 -5.09 -13.33
C LYS A 113 -15.62 -4.23 -12.07
N PHE A 114 -16.58 -4.39 -11.14
CA PHE A 114 -16.54 -3.73 -9.84
C PHE A 114 -15.28 -4.07 -9.04
N GLU A 115 -14.80 -5.31 -9.09
CA GLU A 115 -13.57 -5.72 -8.42
C GLU A 115 -12.33 -5.05 -9.02
N VAL A 116 -12.23 -5.01 -10.35
CA VAL A 116 -11.14 -4.34 -11.08
C VAL A 116 -11.13 -2.83 -10.77
N ASP A 117 -12.29 -2.18 -10.83
CA ASP A 117 -12.43 -0.76 -10.52
C ASP A 117 -12.08 -0.47 -9.06
N ASN A 118 -12.51 -1.33 -8.14
CA ASN A 118 -12.16 -1.18 -6.73
C ASN A 118 -10.64 -1.32 -6.50
N TYR A 119 -9.99 -2.30 -7.13
CA TYR A 119 -8.55 -2.44 -7.09
C TYR A 119 -7.85 -1.17 -7.59
N ASN A 120 -8.26 -0.65 -8.75
CA ASN A 120 -7.66 0.54 -9.35
C ASN A 120 -7.80 1.76 -8.44
N ARG A 121 -8.99 1.95 -7.86
CA ARG A 121 -9.28 3.04 -6.92
C ARG A 121 -8.43 2.94 -5.65
N VAL A 122 -8.33 1.75 -5.05
CA VAL A 122 -7.53 1.53 -3.84
C VAL A 122 -6.04 1.71 -4.13
N SER A 123 -5.56 1.19 -5.26
CA SER A 123 -4.18 1.33 -5.71
C SER A 123 -3.81 2.80 -5.90
N ALA A 124 -4.66 3.59 -6.57
CA ALA A 124 -4.45 5.02 -6.75
C ALA A 124 -4.37 5.77 -5.42
N LYS A 125 -5.28 5.49 -4.47
CA LYS A 125 -5.28 6.09 -3.14
C LYS A 125 -3.97 5.80 -2.37
N HIS A 126 -3.45 4.58 -2.45
CA HIS A 126 -2.17 4.23 -1.83
C HIS A 126 -0.98 4.88 -2.54
N ALA A 127 -1.02 5.00 -3.87
CA ALA A 127 0.01 5.67 -4.64
C ALA A 127 0.12 7.17 -4.28
N GLU A 128 -1.00 7.84 -3.97
CA GLU A 128 -1.01 9.20 -3.40
C GLU A 128 -0.28 9.28 -2.05
N GLN A 129 -0.28 8.19 -1.30
CA GLN A 129 0.42 8.07 -0.04
C GLN A 129 1.90 7.67 -0.18
N GLY A 130 2.34 7.30 -1.39
CA GLY A 130 3.69 6.77 -1.65
C GLY A 130 3.80 5.27 -1.35
N ILE A 131 2.67 4.56 -1.24
CA ILE A 131 2.58 3.12 -0.99
C ILE A 131 2.25 2.41 -2.31
N ASN A 132 3.00 1.36 -2.63
CA ASN A 132 2.70 0.50 -3.77
C ASN A 132 1.79 -0.64 -3.33
N PHE A 133 0.47 -0.43 -3.44
CA PHE A 133 -0.55 -1.41 -3.02
C PHE A 133 -0.43 -2.75 -3.73
N GLY A 134 -0.08 -2.73 -5.03
CA GLY A 134 0.12 -3.95 -5.80
C GLY A 134 1.32 -4.75 -5.33
N ALA A 135 2.44 -4.08 -5.04
CA ALA A 135 3.62 -4.73 -4.47
C ALA A 135 3.29 -5.35 -3.10
N TRP A 136 2.58 -4.61 -2.24
CA TRP A 136 2.12 -5.10 -0.93
C TRP A 136 1.23 -6.34 -1.06
N LEU A 137 0.25 -6.35 -1.96
CA LEU A 137 -0.60 -7.52 -2.20
C LEU A 137 0.20 -8.73 -2.73
N MET A 138 1.13 -8.49 -3.66
CA MET A 138 1.97 -9.56 -4.22
C MET A 138 2.87 -10.16 -3.13
N GLU A 139 3.44 -9.29 -2.32
CA GLU A 139 4.23 -9.64 -1.16
C GLU A 139 3.44 -10.47 -0.13
N GLY A 140 2.21 -10.08 0.22
CA GLY A 140 1.33 -10.86 1.09
C GLY A 140 0.99 -12.25 0.52
N LYS A 141 0.75 -12.35 -0.80
CA LYS A 141 0.58 -13.64 -1.47
C LYS A 141 1.80 -14.53 -1.34
N ILE A 142 3.00 -13.98 -1.53
CA ILE A 142 4.23 -14.76 -1.35
C ILE A 142 4.42 -15.06 0.14
N GLY A 143 4.23 -14.10 1.05
CA GLY A 143 4.40 -14.20 2.51
C GLY A 143 3.66 -15.37 3.16
N ASN A 144 2.46 -15.69 2.69
CA ASN A 144 1.70 -16.88 3.10
C ASN A 144 2.40 -18.22 2.78
N SER A 145 3.37 -18.22 1.87
CA SER A 145 4.20 -19.38 1.50
C SER A 145 5.62 -19.35 2.10
N ARG A 146 5.95 -18.34 2.91
CA ARG A 146 7.34 -18.02 3.30
C ARG A 146 7.76 -18.52 4.69
N THR A 147 9.08 -18.66 4.88
CA THR A 147 9.75 -18.98 6.16
C THR A 147 9.79 -17.77 7.10
N TYR A 148 10.14 -17.96 8.37
CA TYR A 148 10.13 -16.91 9.40
C TYR A 148 10.94 -15.64 9.03
N VAL A 149 12.15 -15.81 8.50
CA VAL A 149 13.03 -14.69 8.11
C VAL A 149 12.38 -13.78 7.07
N GLN A 150 11.66 -14.38 6.14
CA GLN A 150 11.00 -13.64 5.08
C GLN A 150 9.69 -12.99 5.54
N ARG A 151 9.03 -13.54 6.57
CA ARG A 151 7.90 -12.86 7.25
C ARG A 151 8.36 -11.62 8.00
N ARG A 152 9.56 -11.63 8.59
CA ARG A 152 10.17 -10.42 9.18
C ARG A 152 10.44 -9.33 8.14
N GLN A 153 10.93 -9.69 6.96
CA GLN A 153 11.14 -8.73 5.87
C GLN A 153 9.82 -8.10 5.41
N GLN A 154 8.75 -8.88 5.37
CA GLN A 154 7.41 -8.38 5.08
C GLN A 154 6.96 -7.35 6.10
N MET A 155 7.09 -7.68 7.38
CA MET A 155 6.75 -6.79 8.48
C MET A 155 7.56 -5.48 8.44
N GLU A 156 8.85 -5.53 8.07
CA GLU A 156 9.64 -4.31 7.87
C GLU A 156 9.08 -3.45 6.73
N GLN A 157 8.55 -4.06 5.67
CA GLN A 157 7.91 -3.35 4.57
C GLN A 157 6.51 -2.82 4.96
N ASP A 158 5.72 -3.56 5.72
CA ASP A 158 4.40 -3.17 6.22
C ASP A 158 4.52 -1.99 7.20
N LEU A 159 5.50 -2.04 8.11
CA LEU A 159 5.88 -0.91 8.96
C LEU A 159 6.34 0.31 8.14
N ARG A 160 7.09 0.09 7.04
CA ARG A 160 7.44 1.17 6.09
C ARG A 160 6.23 1.71 5.33
N ASN A 161 5.19 0.90 5.16
CA ASN A 161 3.92 1.25 4.54
C ASN A 161 2.89 1.79 5.55
N PHE A 162 3.26 1.92 6.83
CA PHE A 162 2.43 2.45 7.92
C PHE A 162 1.20 1.61 8.25
N GLU A 163 1.32 0.29 8.14
CA GLU A 163 0.36 -0.59 8.79
C GLU A 163 0.47 -0.46 10.31
N ASP A 164 -0.67 -0.58 10.99
CA ASP A 164 -0.72 -0.55 12.44
C ASP A 164 0.08 -1.73 13.00
N VAL A 165 0.85 -1.52 14.07
CA VAL A 165 1.66 -2.58 14.68
C VAL A 165 0.77 -3.72 15.14
N ASP A 166 -0.43 -3.40 15.61
CA ASP A 166 -1.44 -4.37 16.05
C ASP A 166 -2.11 -5.12 14.88
N SER A 167 -1.94 -4.63 13.65
CA SER A 167 -2.40 -5.30 12.42
C SER A 167 -1.37 -6.25 11.80
N LEU A 168 -0.14 -6.26 12.34
CA LEU A 168 0.91 -7.15 11.86
C LEU A 168 0.62 -8.61 12.23
N PRO A 169 0.96 -9.58 11.36
CA PRO A 169 0.59 -10.98 11.54
C PRO A 169 1.30 -11.70 12.70
N PHE A 170 2.29 -11.08 13.35
CA PHE A 170 2.99 -11.60 14.54
C PHE A 170 3.85 -10.50 15.20
N ASP A 171 4.14 -10.64 16.50
CA ASP A 171 4.95 -9.67 17.26
C ASP A 171 6.45 -9.80 16.91
N LYS A 172 7.09 -8.67 16.59
CA LYS A 172 8.53 -8.59 16.25
C LYS A 172 9.43 -9.07 17.39
N ASP A 173 8.96 -8.93 18.63
CA ASP A 173 9.69 -9.20 19.86
C ASP A 173 9.34 -10.60 20.43
N THR A 174 8.61 -11.42 19.66
CA THR A 174 8.43 -12.84 19.98
C THR A 174 9.79 -13.52 20.00
N ALA A 175 10.32 -13.77 21.20
CA ALA A 175 11.59 -14.46 21.40
C ALA A 175 11.48 -15.94 20.97
N TYR A 176 12.59 -16.48 20.43
CA TYR A 176 12.83 -17.91 20.23
C TYR A 176 14.03 -18.32 21.07
#